data_AF-A0A958KUG7-F1
#
_entry.id   AF-A0A958KUG7-F1
#
_cell.length_a   1.000
_cell.length_b   1.000
_cell.length_c   1.000
_cell.angle_alpha   90.00
_cell.angle_beta   90.00
_cell.angle_gamma   90.00
#
_symmetry.space_group_name_H-M   'P 1'
#
loop_
_entity.id
_entity.type
_entity.pdbx_description
1 polymer ?
#
loop_
_entity_poly.entity_id
_entity_poly.type
_entity_poly.pdbx_seq_one_letter_code
_entity_poly.pdbx_strand_id
1 'polypeptide(L)' 'MGKKQTHFRRCHVCGTTSEHAKWVDRCAKCNKVFAPYFYYDEESVEAITEHLQRAPRMLGEYAPIIGISTVWWTTK' A
#
# COMPACT_ATOMS: atom_id res chain seq x y z
N MET A 1 -29.66 -10.52 -8.31
CA MET A 1 -28.40 -11.28 -8.12
C MET A 1 -27.46 -10.44 -7.26
N GLY A 2 -27.19 -10.85 -6.02
CA GLY A 2 -26.26 -10.13 -5.15
C GLY A 2 -24.84 -10.17 -5.71
N LYS A 3 -24.15 -9.04 -5.75
CA LYS A 3 -22.74 -8.97 -6.17
C LYS A 3 -21.91 -9.80 -5.21
N LYS A 4 -21.28 -10.87 -5.68
CA LYS A 4 -20.27 -11.61 -4.89
C LYS A 4 -19.06 -10.69 -4.72
N GLN A 5 -18.82 -10.22 -3.49
CA GLN A 5 -17.62 -9.46 -3.19
C GLN A 5 -16.44 -10.43 -3.14
N THR A 6 -15.45 -10.17 -3.98
CA THR A 6 -14.21 -10.92 -4.03
C THR A 6 -13.10 -10.01 -3.53
N HIS A 7 -12.48 -10.37 -2.42
CA HIS A 7 -11.36 -9.64 -1.86
C HIS A 7 -10.07 -10.24 -2.40
N PHE A 8 -9.15 -9.41 -2.88
CA PHE A 8 -7.84 -9.85 -3.33
C PHE A 8 -6.74 -8.95 -2.76
N ARG A 9 -5.59 -9.52 -2.44
CA ARG A 9 -4.40 -8.79 -1.96
C ARG A 9 -3.12 -9.44 -2.47
N ARG A 10 -2.13 -8.62 -2.85
CA ARG A 10 -0.81 -9.08 -3.28
C ARG A 10 0.17 -9.09 -2.11
N CYS A 11 0.94 -10.16 -1.97
CA CYS A 11 1.86 -10.31 -0.85
C CYS A 11 3.08 -9.39 -1.02
N HIS A 12 3.30 -8.51 -0.05
CA HIS A 12 4.48 -7.63 0.01
C HIS A 12 5.80 -8.39 0.26
N VAL A 13 5.75 -9.68 0.62
CA VAL A 13 6.95 -10.51 0.84
C VAL A 13 7.25 -11.42 -0.35
N CYS A 14 6.27 -12.20 -0.81
CA CYS A 14 6.50 -13.22 -1.86
C CYS A 14 5.85 -12.87 -3.21
N GLY A 15 5.22 -11.70 -3.33
CA GLY A 15 4.60 -11.22 -4.57
C GLY A 15 3.34 -11.94 -5.02
N THR A 16 2.93 -13.02 -4.35
CA THR A 16 1.78 -13.85 -4.73
C THR A 16 0.46 -13.16 -4.38
N THR A 17 -0.51 -13.22 -5.28
CA THR A 17 -1.88 -12.73 -5.06
C THR A 17 -2.70 -13.77 -4.29
N SER A 18 -3.40 -13.33 -3.26
CA SER A 18 -4.35 -14.12 -2.49
C SER A 18 -5.74 -13.56 -2.72
N GLU A 19 -6.71 -14.44 -3.00
CA GLU A 19 -8.08 -14.09 -3.36
C GLU A 19 -9.05 -14.91 -2.51
N HIS A 20 -10.09 -14.29 -1.97
CA HIS A 20 -11.11 -14.97 -1.18
C HIS A 20 -12.44 -14.20 -1.16
N ALA A 21 -13.54 -14.91 -0.93
CA ALA A 21 -14.88 -14.30 -0.74
C ALA A 21 -15.05 -13.56 0.60
N LYS A 22 -14.04 -13.62 1.47
CA LYS A 22 -13.98 -12.95 2.77
C LYS A 22 -12.73 -12.08 2.81
N TRP A 23 -12.61 -11.24 3.83
CA TRP A 23 -11.42 -10.45 4.07
C TRP A 23 -10.14 -11.28 4.03
N VAL A 24 -9.12 -10.79 3.32
CA VAL A 24 -7.82 -11.46 3.18
C VAL A 24 -6.80 -10.76 4.06
N ASP A 25 -6.43 -11.37 5.19
CA ASP A 25 -5.46 -10.83 6.16
C ASP A 25 -4.06 -11.49 6.05
N ARG A 26 -3.98 -12.68 5.46
CA ARG A 26 -2.73 -13.45 5.28
C ARG A 26 -2.54 -13.94 3.84
N CYS A 27 -1.28 -14.09 3.44
CA CYS A 27 -0.93 -14.64 2.13
C CYS A 27 -1.20 -16.15 2.07
N ALA A 28 -1.90 -16.61 1.04
CA ALA A 28 -2.18 -18.04 0.81
C ALA A 28 -0.93 -18.89 0.55
N LYS A 29 0.20 -18.27 0.14
CA LYS A 29 1.46 -18.97 -0.16
C LYS A 29 2.44 -19.00 1.01
N CYS A 30 2.75 -17.83 1.59
CA CYS A 30 3.77 -17.73 2.65
C CYS A 30 3.21 -17.54 4.06
N ASN A 31 1.88 -17.48 4.21
CA ASN A 31 1.14 -17.32 5.47
C ASN A 31 1.49 -16.08 6.31
N LYS A 32 2.28 -15.14 5.76
CA LYS A 32 2.58 -13.87 6.40
C LYS A 32 1.35 -12.96 6.36
N VAL A 33 1.13 -12.25 7.46
CA VAL A 33 0.10 -11.21 7.58
C VAL A 33 0.41 -10.11 6.59
N PHE A 34 -0.58 -9.63 5.84
CA PHE A 34 -0.38 -8.47 4.98
C PHE A 34 -0.18 -7.21 5.82
N ALA A 35 0.73 -6.34 5.40
CA ALA A 35 0.87 -5.01 5.99
C ALA A 35 -0.49 -4.27 5.96
N PRO A 36 -0.81 -3.44 6.97
CA PRO A 36 -1.97 -2.57 6.92
C PRO A 36 -1.91 -1.69 5.68
N TYR A 37 -3.07 -1.40 5.07
CA TYR A 37 -3.17 -0.30 4.11
C TYR A 37 -3.06 0.99 4.91
N PHE A 38 -1.85 1.52 5.04
CA PHE A 38 -1.70 2.94 5.35
C PHE A 38 -2.03 3.67 4.06
N TYR A 39 -3.27 4.16 3.96
CA TYR A 39 -3.62 5.12 2.93
C TYR A 39 -2.77 6.37 3.20
N TYR A 40 -1.80 6.61 2.33
CA TYR A 40 -1.03 7.84 2.34
C TYR A 40 -1.80 8.84 1.48
N ASP A 41 -2.45 9.78 2.15
CA ASP A 41 -3.18 10.87 1.51
C ASP A 41 -2.23 12.04 1.27
N GLU A 42 -1.71 12.11 0.05
CA GLU A 42 -0.76 13.14 -0.36
C GLU A 42 -1.36 14.55 -0.31
N GLU A 43 -2.69 14.71 -0.40
CA GLU A 43 -3.36 16.02 -0.25
C GLU A 43 -3.40 16.49 1.22
N SER A 44 -3.41 15.54 2.16
CA SER A 44 -3.47 15.82 3.60
C SER A 44 -2.12 16.10 4.25
N VAL A 45 -1.02 15.83 3.54
CA VAL A 45 0.36 15.97 4.04
C VAL A 45 1.01 17.15 3.35
N GLU A 46 1.72 18.00 4.11
CA GLU A 46 2.51 19.08 3.51
C GLU A 46 3.46 18.49 2.46
N ALA A 47 3.45 19.07 1.25
CA ALA A 47 4.28 18.62 0.15
C ALA A 47 5.76 18.66 0.57
N ILE A 48 6.35 17.48 0.79
CA ILE A 48 7.79 17.37 1.03
C ILE A 48 8.46 17.64 -0.31
N THR A 49 8.78 18.91 -0.58
CA THR A 49 9.44 19.30 -1.82
C THR A 49 10.78 18.55 -1.93
N GLU A 50 11.00 17.91 -3.07
CA GLU A 50 12.22 17.12 -3.37
C GLU A 50 13.50 17.97 -3.36
N HIS A 51 13.35 19.29 -3.28
CA HIS A 51 14.43 20.27 -3.32
C HIS A 51 15.04 20.59 -1.96
N LEU A 52 14.49 20.04 -0.87
CA LEU A 52 15.07 20.20 0.46
C LEU A 52 15.82 18.94 0.88
N GLN A 53 16.94 19.15 1.58
CA GLN A 53 17.74 18.08 2.14
C GLN A 53 16.90 17.30 3.16
N ARG A 54 16.62 16.02 2.91
CA ARG A 54 15.88 15.18 3.86
C ARG A 54 16.60 15.17 5.20
N ALA A 55 15.85 15.29 6.29
CA ALA A 55 16.40 15.16 7.63
C ALA A 55 17.16 13.83 7.78
N PRO A 56 18.30 13.81 8.49
CA PRO A 56 19.02 12.57 8.75
C PRO A 56 18.14 11.60 9.54
N ARG A 57 18.20 10.31 9.19
CA ARG A 57 17.44 9.27 9.88
C ARG A 57 17.87 9.15 11.33
N MET A 58 16.92 8.96 12.24
CA MET A 58 17.23 8.61 13.63
C MET A 58 17.51 7.10 13.77
N LEU A 59 18.22 6.72 14.84
CA LEU A 59 18.51 5.33 15.13
C LEU A 59 17.21 4.55 15.39
N GLY A 60 16.90 3.56 14.54
CA GLY A 60 15.70 2.74 14.63
C GLY A 60 14.58 3.08 13.64
N GLU A 61 14.75 4.11 12.80
CA GLU A 61 13.79 4.44 11.74
C GLU A 61 14.00 3.60 10.48
N TYR A 62 12.90 3.17 9.87
CA TYR A 62 12.92 2.47 8.58
C TYR A 62 13.06 3.47 7.42
N ALA A 63 13.76 3.05 6.37
CA ALA A 63 13.81 3.80 5.12
C ALA A 63 12.38 3.98 4.56
N PRO A 64 12.00 5.18 4.08
CA PRO A 64 10.74 5.32 3.36
C PRO A 64 10.77 4.47 2.09
N ILE A 65 9.67 3.79 1.81
CA ILE A 65 9.48 3.06 0.55
C ILE A 65 9.20 4.10 -0.53
N ILE A 66 10.08 4.20 -1.53
CA ILE A 66 9.86 5.05 -2.69
C ILE A 66 8.96 4.28 -3.67
N GLY A 67 7.71 4.73 -3.80
CA GLY A 67 6.73 4.18 -4.74
C GLY A 67 6.35 5.21 -5.80
N ILE A 68 5.81 4.73 -6.92
CA ILE A 68 5.18 5.58 -7.94
C ILE A 68 3.68 5.46 -7.75
N SER A 69 3.00 6.59 -7.57
CA SER A 69 1.54 6.69 -7.59
C SER A 69 1.11 7.38 -8.90
N THR A 70 0.09 6.83 -9.57
CA THR A 70 -0.54 7.46 -10.74
C THR A 70 -2.00 7.71 -10.47
N VAL A 71 -2.46 8.94 -10.71
CA VAL A 71 -3.86 9.35 -10.62
C VAL A 71 -4.43 9.42 -12.03
N TRP A 72 -5.62 8.85 -12.24
CA TRP A 72 -6.40 9.01 -13.46
C TRP A 72 -7.69 9.76 -13.13
N TRP A 73 -7.88 10.94 -13.73
CA TRP A 73 -9.16 11.64 -13.71
C TRP A 73 -9.94 11.35 -14.99
N THR A 74 -11.24 11.09 -14.86
CA THR A 74 -12.17 11.04 -15.99
C THR A 74 -12.86 12.39 -16.11
N THR A 75 -12.58 13.15 -17.17
CA THR A 75 -13.43 14.27 -17.59
C THR A 75 -14.75 13.72 -18.12
N LYS A 76 -15.87 14.23 -17.59
CA LYS A 76 -17.22 13.97 -18.12
C LYS A 76 -17.44 14.68 -19.44
#